data_AF-A0A397SMM0-F1
#
_entry.id   AF-A0A397SMM0-F1
#
_cell.length_a   1.000
_cell.length_b   1.000
_cell.length_c   1.000
_cell.angle_alpha   90.00
_cell.angle_beta   90.00
_cell.angle_gamma   90.00
#
_symmetry.space_group_name_H-M   'P 1'
#
loop_
_entity.id
_entity.type
_entity.pdbx_description
1 polymer ?
#
loop_
_entity_poly.entity_id
_entity_poly.type
_entity_poly.pdbx_seq_one_letter_code
_entity_poly.pdbx_strand_id
1 'polypeptide(L)'
;NKKSNQCLEFLYSRIKSLEEKIEHDNVIDDRFIKLIVKEVVKTTFNLNIYPSKDELQEETEEYLKLHYQEFMIILLLAKQRSLCSFLSNKAKKVLFTHFGATVLPQINTNSTAEKITAWKANPKVTECYNNLFNREKNFTFTQILEKVFASEMPPFLHIAFVATTFTVLLDLKFKTISTNEDVMKN
;
A
#
# COMPACT_ATOMS: atom_id res chain seq x y z
N ASN A 1 24.26 -15.18 5.91
CA ASN A 1 22.88 -15.01 6.41
C ASN A 1 21.87 -15.39 5.30
N LYS A 2 21.63 -16.69 5.08
CA LYS A 2 20.95 -17.22 3.88
C LYS A 2 19.41 -17.13 3.95
N LYS A 3 18.85 -17.18 5.17
CA LYS A 3 17.40 -17.02 5.43
C LYS A 3 16.90 -15.59 5.19
N SER A 4 17.72 -14.57 5.46
CA SER A 4 17.36 -13.17 5.23
C SER A 4 17.18 -12.86 3.74
N ASN A 5 17.97 -13.50 2.87
CA ASN A 5 17.89 -13.30 1.42
C ASN A 5 16.65 -13.96 0.82
N GLN A 6 16.28 -15.15 1.30
CA GLN A 6 15.05 -15.84 0.86
C GLN A 6 13.78 -15.05 1.22
N CYS A 7 13.76 -14.40 2.38
CA CYS A 7 12.63 -13.55 2.76
C CYS A 7 12.52 -12.30 1.86
N LEU A 8 13.64 -11.68 1.50
CA LEU A 8 13.67 -10.53 0.60
C LEU A 8 13.21 -10.90 -0.82
N GLU A 9 13.71 -12.01 -1.37
CA GLU A 9 13.27 -12.54 -2.68
C GLU A 9 11.77 -12.86 -2.70
N PHE A 10 11.27 -13.43 -1.60
CA PHE A 10 9.84 -13.72 -1.44
C PHE A 10 8.99 -12.44 -1.44
N LEU A 11 9.40 -11.42 -0.68
CA LEU A 11 8.73 -10.13 -0.65
C LEU A 11 8.75 -9.43 -2.01
N TYR A 12 9.90 -9.47 -2.68
CA TYR A 12 10.06 -8.93 -4.02
C TYR A 12 9.11 -9.60 -5.03
N SER A 13 9.01 -10.93 -5.00
CA SER A 13 8.09 -11.67 -5.87
C SER A 13 6.60 -11.35 -5.62
N ARG A 14 6.21 -11.11 -4.36
CA ARG A 14 4.83 -10.74 -4.00
C ARG A 14 4.49 -9.30 -4.36
N ILE A 15 5.45 -8.38 -4.20
CA ILE A 15 5.32 -7.00 -4.65
C ILE A 15 5.17 -6.99 -6.17
N LYS A 16 6.03 -7.70 -6.89
CA LYS A 16 5.94 -7.86 -8.34
C LYS A 16 4.60 -8.46 -8.79
N SER A 17 4.08 -9.47 -8.10
CA SER A 17 2.75 -10.03 -8.40
C SER A 17 1.59 -9.05 -8.13
N LEU A 18 1.77 -8.09 -7.22
CA LEU A 18 0.81 -7.02 -6.96
C LEU A 18 0.96 -5.89 -8.00
N GLU A 19 2.18 -5.60 -8.43
CA GLU A 19 2.50 -4.67 -9.50
C GLU A 19 1.95 -5.16 -10.85
N GLU A 20 2.15 -6.42 -11.22
CA GLU A 20 1.61 -7.05 -12.43
C GLU A 20 0.06 -7.03 -12.49
N LYS A 21 -0.61 -6.99 -11.33
CA LYS A 21 -2.08 -6.84 -11.23
C LYS A 21 -2.56 -5.39 -11.32
N ILE A 22 -1.63 -4.44 -11.23
CA ILE A 22 -1.84 -2.99 -11.31
C ILE A 22 -1.34 -2.45 -12.67
N GLU A 23 -0.51 -3.20 -13.38
CA GLU A 23 0.05 -2.90 -14.70
C GLU A 23 -0.93 -3.21 -15.84
N HIS A 24 -1.99 -2.43 -15.93
CA HIS A 24 -2.35 -1.90 -17.24
C HIS A 24 -1.99 -0.42 -17.22
N ASP A 25 -0.68 -0.12 -17.34
CA ASP A 25 -0.11 1.16 -17.85
C ASP A 25 1.42 1.32 -17.66
N ASN A 26 2.21 0.26 -17.43
CA ASN A 26 3.67 0.40 -17.39
C ASN A 26 4.32 0.14 -18.76
N VAL A 27 4.26 1.16 -19.62
CA VAL A 27 5.37 1.41 -20.54
C VAL A 27 6.15 2.56 -19.93
N ILE A 28 7.26 2.26 -19.23
CA ILE A 28 8.30 3.28 -19.04
C ILE A 28 8.69 3.68 -20.46
N ASP A 29 8.23 4.87 -20.87
CA ASP A 29 8.29 5.32 -22.25
C ASP A 29 9.77 5.31 -22.69
N ASP A 30 10.07 4.55 -23.74
CA ASP A 30 11.39 4.51 -24.39
C ASP A 30 11.90 5.94 -24.69
N ARG A 31 11.00 6.92 -24.89
CA ARG A 31 11.33 8.34 -25.02
C ARG A 31 11.93 8.97 -23.75
N PHE A 32 11.46 8.59 -22.57
CA PHE A 32 11.97 9.11 -21.29
C PHE A 32 13.41 8.65 -21.04
N ILE A 33 13.68 7.35 -21.23
CA ILE A 33 15.02 6.78 -21.10
C ILE A 33 15.98 7.44 -22.09
N LYS A 34 15.57 7.59 -23.36
CA LYS A 34 16.38 8.25 -24.39
C LYS A 34 16.71 9.71 -24.06
N LEU A 35 15.81 10.44 -23.41
CA LEU A 35 16.04 11.83 -23.01
C LEU A 35 17.09 11.92 -21.91
N ILE A 36 16.98 11.08 -20.86
CA ILE A 36 17.98 11.03 -19.79
C ILE A 36 19.35 10.70 -20.34
N VAL A 37 19.46 9.65 -21.17
CA VAL A 37 20.74 9.24 -21.79
C VAL A 37 21.34 10.39 -22.60
N LYS A 38 20.53 11.09 -23.40
CA LYS A 38 21.00 12.21 -24.21
C LYS A 38 21.57 13.34 -23.37
N GLU A 39 20.87 13.77 -22.32
CA GLU A 39 21.33 14.91 -21.51
C GLU A 39 22.51 14.54 -20.61
N VAL A 40 22.53 13.36 -19.98
CA VAL A 40 23.67 12.88 -19.19
C VAL A 40 24.93 12.75 -20.05
N VAL A 41 24.85 12.16 -21.25
CA VAL A 41 26.00 12.05 -22.16
C VAL A 41 26.48 13.44 -22.59
N LYS A 42 25.55 14.37 -22.87
CA LYS A 42 25.90 15.74 -23.25
C LYS A 42 26.63 16.47 -22.12
N THR A 43 26.18 16.35 -20.88
CA THR A 43 26.85 17.01 -19.74
C THR A 43 28.22 16.40 -19.48
N THR A 44 28.29 15.06 -19.36
CA THR A 44 29.54 14.35 -19.05
C THR A 44 30.60 14.52 -20.15
N PHE A 45 30.23 14.50 -21.43
CA PHE A 45 31.16 14.71 -22.54
C PHE A 45 31.81 16.11 -22.51
N ASN A 46 31.14 17.11 -21.95
CA ASN A 46 31.70 18.46 -21.80
C ASN A 46 32.71 18.55 -20.63
N LEU A 47 32.71 17.58 -19.72
CA LEU A 47 33.60 17.52 -18.56
C LEU A 47 34.80 16.59 -18.82
N ASN A 48 34.55 15.44 -19.45
CA ASN A 48 35.55 14.41 -19.69
C ASN A 48 35.32 13.76 -21.07
N ILE A 49 36.39 13.66 -21.88
CA ILE A 49 36.34 13.05 -23.23
C ILE A 49 35.95 11.56 -23.15
N TYR A 50 36.26 10.91 -22.03
CA TYR A 50 35.85 9.53 -21.76
C TYR A 50 35.46 9.35 -20.29
N PRO A 51 34.19 9.63 -19.93
CA PRO A 51 33.74 9.53 -18.55
C PRO A 51 33.74 8.06 -18.10
N SER A 52 34.19 7.85 -16.87
CA SER A 52 34.10 6.59 -16.15
C SER A 52 32.65 6.27 -15.80
N LYS A 53 32.41 5.02 -15.36
CA LYS A 53 31.09 4.59 -14.89
C LYS A 53 30.60 5.42 -13.71
N ASP A 54 31.49 5.76 -12.78
CA ASP A 54 31.14 6.49 -11.55
C ASP A 54 30.76 7.94 -11.89
N GLU A 55 31.49 8.59 -12.80
CA GLU A 55 31.14 9.92 -13.33
C GLU A 55 29.78 9.93 -14.04
N LEU A 56 29.47 8.88 -14.83
CA LEU A 56 28.15 8.74 -15.46
C LEU A 56 27.04 8.49 -14.45
N GLN A 57 27.31 7.72 -13.38
CA GLN A 57 26.34 7.47 -12.32
C GLN A 57 26.03 8.74 -11.54
N GLU A 58 27.06 9.48 -11.12
CA GLU A 58 26.90 10.74 -10.37
C GLU A 58 26.08 11.75 -11.18
N GLU A 59 26.43 11.97 -12.45
CA GLU A 59 25.68 12.87 -13.34
C GLU A 59 24.23 12.41 -13.55
N THR A 60 24.00 11.09 -13.68
CA THR A 60 22.64 10.55 -13.82
C THR A 60 21.81 10.80 -12.57
N GLU A 61 22.37 10.56 -11.38
CA GLU A 61 21.70 10.81 -10.11
C GLU A 61 21.41 12.30 -9.91
N GLU A 62 22.37 13.18 -10.22
CA GLU A 62 22.20 14.63 -10.15
C GLU A 62 21.13 15.12 -11.12
N TYR A 63 21.16 14.66 -12.37
CA TYR A 63 20.17 15.02 -13.39
C TYR A 63 18.75 14.58 -12.98
N LEU A 64 18.59 13.34 -12.53
CA LEU A 64 17.30 12.84 -12.04
C LEU A 64 16.81 13.63 -10.83
N LYS A 65 17.72 13.99 -9.92
CA LYS A 65 17.40 14.77 -8.74
C LYS A 65 16.95 16.19 -9.09
N LEU A 66 17.69 16.87 -9.96
CA LEU A 66 17.40 18.25 -10.36
C LEU A 66 16.11 18.37 -11.19
N HIS A 67 15.87 17.42 -12.09
CA HIS A 67 14.80 17.56 -13.09
C HIS A 67 13.55 16.76 -12.79
N TYR A 68 13.67 15.67 -12.00
CA TYR A 68 12.58 14.71 -11.85
C TYR A 68 12.27 14.33 -10.41
N GLN A 69 13.02 14.79 -9.40
CA GLN A 69 12.77 14.41 -8.00
C GLN A 69 11.33 14.70 -7.56
N GLU A 70 10.84 15.92 -7.78
CA GLU A 70 9.47 16.29 -7.39
C GLU A 70 8.42 15.47 -8.14
N PHE A 71 8.58 15.32 -9.45
CA PHE A 71 7.68 14.52 -10.28
C PHE A 71 7.65 13.05 -9.86
N MET A 72 8.82 12.47 -9.57
CA MET A 72 8.95 11.09 -9.11
C MET A 72 8.33 10.89 -7.73
N ILE A 73 8.51 11.83 -6.80
CA ILE A 73 7.85 11.78 -5.48
C ILE A 73 6.34 11.79 -5.65
N ILE A 74 5.79 12.69 -6.47
CA ILE A 74 4.35 12.77 -6.74
C ILE A 74 3.83 11.45 -7.33
N LEU A 75 4.54 10.88 -8.31
CA LEU A 75 4.18 9.62 -8.95
C LEU A 75 4.19 8.45 -7.97
N LEU A 76 5.24 8.34 -7.15
CA LEU A 76 5.38 7.29 -6.14
C LEU A 76 4.30 7.40 -5.06
N LEU A 77 4.00 8.61 -4.60
CA LEU A 77 2.90 8.85 -3.65
C LEU A 77 1.55 8.44 -4.24
N ALA A 78 1.29 8.76 -5.52
CA ALA A 78 0.05 8.36 -6.19
C ALA A 78 -0.07 6.83 -6.31
N LYS A 79 1.00 6.14 -6.71
CA LYS A 79 1.04 4.67 -6.79
C LYS A 79 0.88 4.02 -5.42
N GLN A 80 1.57 4.52 -4.40
CA GLN A 80 1.42 4.05 -3.02
C GLN A 80 -0.01 4.21 -2.51
N ARG A 81 -0.64 5.38 -2.76
CA ARG A 81 -2.04 5.62 -2.39
C ARG A 81 -2.99 4.67 -3.12
N SER A 82 -2.74 4.38 -4.39
CA SER A 82 -3.53 3.42 -5.17
C SER A 82 -3.43 2.00 -4.56
N LEU A 83 -2.21 1.55 -4.25
CA LEU A 83 -1.95 0.28 -3.57
C LEU A 83 -2.67 0.16 -2.22
N CYS A 84 -2.53 1.19 -1.37
CA CYS A 84 -3.22 1.25 -0.09
C CYS A 84 -4.74 1.22 -0.26
N SER A 85 -5.28 1.95 -1.24
CA SER A 85 -6.72 1.99 -1.54
C SER A 85 -7.22 0.62 -2.00
N PHE A 86 -6.50 -0.03 -2.89
CA PHE A 86 -6.80 -1.38 -3.36
C PHE A 86 -6.83 -2.37 -2.20
N LEU A 87 -5.77 -2.40 -1.37
CA LEU A 87 -5.67 -3.34 -0.26
C LEU A 87 -6.76 -3.09 0.80
N SER A 88 -7.01 -1.82 1.15
CA SER A 88 -8.09 -1.43 2.08
C SER A 88 -9.45 -1.91 1.58
N ASN A 89 -9.77 -1.66 0.30
CA ASN A 89 -11.03 -2.11 -0.29
C ASN A 89 -11.16 -3.64 -0.32
N LYS A 90 -10.09 -4.35 -0.68
CA LYS A 90 -10.07 -5.82 -0.66
C LYS A 90 -10.28 -6.36 0.76
N ALA A 91 -9.57 -5.81 1.74
CA ALA A 91 -9.70 -6.19 3.14
C ALA A 91 -11.12 -5.98 3.68
N LYS A 92 -11.70 -4.80 3.43
CA LYS A 92 -13.08 -4.47 3.81
C LYS A 92 -14.08 -5.42 3.16
N LYS A 93 -13.94 -5.71 1.87
CA LYS A 93 -14.81 -6.66 1.16
C LYS A 93 -14.76 -8.06 1.79
N VAL A 94 -13.57 -8.56 2.09
CA VAL A 94 -13.39 -9.86 2.75
C VAL A 94 -14.00 -9.84 4.16
N LEU A 95 -13.79 -8.77 4.93
CA LEU A 95 -14.36 -8.59 6.27
C LEU A 95 -15.89 -8.66 6.25
N PHE A 96 -16.55 -7.86 5.41
CA PHE A 96 -18.01 -7.87 5.29
C PHE A 96 -18.55 -9.20 4.78
N THR A 97 -17.82 -9.87 3.89
CA THR A 97 -18.18 -11.22 3.41
C THR A 97 -18.04 -12.26 4.52
N HIS A 98 -16.99 -12.16 5.34
CA HIS A 98 -16.72 -13.10 6.42
C HIS A 98 -17.79 -13.05 7.50
N PHE A 99 -18.16 -11.85 7.96
CA PHE A 99 -19.20 -11.69 8.99
C PHE A 99 -20.63 -11.77 8.42
N GLY A 100 -20.83 -11.39 7.15
CA GLY A 100 -22.14 -11.32 6.53
C GLY A 100 -22.99 -10.15 7.07
N ALA A 101 -24.06 -9.83 6.33
CA ALA A 101 -24.90 -8.66 6.63
C ALA A 101 -25.70 -8.78 7.95
N THR A 102 -25.91 -10.00 8.45
CA THR A 102 -26.65 -10.28 9.69
C THR A 102 -25.83 -9.96 10.94
N VAL A 103 -24.52 -10.13 10.87
CA VAL A 103 -23.57 -9.89 11.96
C VAL A 103 -22.92 -8.51 11.83
N LEU A 104 -22.45 -8.12 10.63
CA LEU A 104 -21.85 -6.81 10.40
C LEU A 104 -22.75 -5.97 9.47
N PRO A 105 -23.51 -4.98 10.00
CA PRO A 105 -24.39 -4.16 9.18
C PRO A 105 -23.60 -3.41 8.11
N GLN A 106 -24.16 -3.24 6.91
CA GLN A 106 -23.51 -2.47 5.86
C GLN A 106 -23.46 -0.97 6.19
N ILE A 107 -22.41 -0.30 5.73
CA ILE A 107 -22.25 1.16 5.83
C ILE A 107 -21.74 1.71 4.50
N ASN A 108 -22.28 2.85 4.08
CA ASN A 108 -21.82 3.54 2.88
C ASN A 108 -20.67 4.50 3.25
N THR A 109 -19.62 4.58 2.42
CA THR A 109 -18.51 5.54 2.57
C THR A 109 -18.96 7.00 2.54
N ASN A 110 -20.10 7.29 1.92
CA ASN A 110 -20.71 8.62 1.84
C ASN A 110 -21.67 8.91 3.01
N SER A 111 -21.69 8.06 4.04
CA SER A 111 -22.52 8.28 5.23
C SER A 111 -22.02 9.50 6.00
N THR A 112 -22.95 10.24 6.62
CA THR A 112 -22.60 11.36 7.50
C THR A 112 -21.80 10.88 8.71
N ALA A 113 -21.03 11.79 9.32
CA ALA A 113 -20.26 11.48 10.53
C ALA A 113 -21.14 10.96 11.68
N GLU A 114 -22.34 11.50 11.83
CA GLU A 114 -23.36 11.04 12.80
C GLU A 114 -23.78 9.60 12.53
N LYS A 115 -24.09 9.28 11.27
CA LYS A 115 -24.47 7.92 10.86
C LYS A 115 -23.33 6.93 11.04
N ILE A 116 -22.10 7.32 10.74
CA ILE A 116 -20.90 6.51 10.99
C ILE A 116 -20.73 6.25 12.48
N THR A 117 -20.87 7.28 13.31
CA THR A 117 -20.73 7.17 14.77
C THR A 117 -21.80 6.26 15.35
N ALA A 118 -23.06 6.42 14.94
CA ALA A 118 -24.16 5.56 15.35
C ALA A 118 -23.97 4.10 14.88
N TRP A 119 -23.45 3.91 13.66
CA TRP A 119 -23.13 2.59 13.13
C TRP A 119 -22.02 1.92 13.96
N LYS A 120 -20.95 2.63 14.28
CA LYS A 120 -19.86 2.12 15.15
C LYS A 120 -20.31 1.82 16.57
N ALA A 121 -21.26 2.60 17.10
CA ALA A 121 -21.85 2.38 18.42
C ALA A 121 -22.77 1.14 18.48
N ASN A 122 -23.10 0.54 17.33
CA ASN A 122 -23.91 -0.67 17.28
C ASN A 122 -23.17 -1.82 17.98
N PRO A 123 -23.79 -2.51 18.96
CA PRO A 123 -23.16 -3.62 19.69
C PRO A 123 -22.59 -4.70 18.77
N LYS A 124 -23.22 -4.94 17.63
CA LYS A 124 -22.75 -5.91 16.63
C LYS A 124 -21.40 -5.52 15.99
N VAL A 125 -21.18 -4.22 15.77
CA VAL A 125 -19.90 -3.71 15.22
C VAL A 125 -18.79 -3.85 16.27
N THR A 126 -19.09 -3.51 17.52
CA THR A 126 -18.18 -3.73 18.67
C THR A 126 -17.84 -5.21 18.85
N GLU A 127 -18.83 -6.09 18.72
CA GLU A 127 -18.61 -7.54 18.76
C GLU A 127 -17.68 -8.02 17.63
N CYS A 128 -17.88 -7.51 16.40
CA CYS A 128 -16.99 -7.80 15.28
C CYS A 128 -15.55 -7.35 15.57
N TYR A 129 -15.36 -6.14 16.10
CA TYR A 129 -14.05 -5.63 16.50
C TYR A 129 -13.38 -6.55 17.53
N ASN A 130 -14.12 -6.94 18.58
CA ASN A 130 -13.60 -7.83 19.60
C ASN A 130 -13.28 -9.23 19.06
N ASN A 131 -14.07 -9.76 18.12
CA ASN A 131 -13.78 -11.05 17.49
C ASN A 131 -12.51 -11.04 16.64
N LEU A 132 -12.08 -9.87 16.13
CA LEU A 132 -10.82 -9.72 15.38
C LEU A 132 -9.61 -9.58 16.31
N PHE A 133 -9.72 -8.78 17.37
CA PHE A 133 -8.56 -8.32 18.13
C PHE A 133 -8.47 -8.87 19.56
N ASN A 134 -9.47 -9.61 20.04
CA ASN A 134 -9.36 -10.31 21.31
C ASN A 134 -8.34 -11.46 21.19
N ARG A 135 -7.40 -11.53 22.15
CA ARG A 135 -6.30 -12.50 22.17
C ARG A 135 -6.78 -13.96 22.13
N GLU A 136 -7.94 -14.23 22.71
CA GLU A 136 -8.54 -15.57 22.73
C GLU A 136 -9.18 -15.96 21.38
N LYS A 137 -9.46 -14.99 20.50
CA LYS A 137 -10.20 -15.16 19.23
C LYS A 137 -9.38 -14.77 17.98
N ASN A 138 -8.06 -14.69 18.09
CA ASN A 138 -7.14 -14.24 17.02
C ASN A 138 -7.18 -15.12 15.74
N PHE A 139 -7.85 -16.27 15.80
CA PHE A 139 -8.11 -17.12 14.64
C PHE A 139 -8.92 -16.40 13.55
N THR A 140 -9.91 -15.57 13.91
CA THR A 140 -10.78 -14.87 12.95
C THR A 140 -9.99 -13.93 12.05
N PHE A 141 -9.08 -13.14 12.64
CA PHE A 141 -8.24 -12.21 11.89
C PHE A 141 -7.29 -12.96 10.94
N THR A 142 -6.73 -14.07 11.41
CA THR A 142 -5.87 -14.95 10.58
C THR A 142 -6.61 -15.49 9.36
N GLN A 143 -7.83 -16.02 9.53
CA GLN A 143 -8.66 -16.49 8.41
C GLN A 143 -9.01 -15.39 7.41
N ILE A 144 -9.22 -14.16 7.88
CA ILE A 144 -9.45 -13.01 7.01
C ILE A 144 -8.18 -12.68 6.23
N LEU A 145 -7.01 -12.67 6.86
CA LEU A 145 -5.74 -12.43 6.17
C LEU A 145 -5.49 -13.48 5.07
N GLU A 146 -5.73 -14.76 5.35
CA GLU A 146 -5.60 -15.82 4.35
C GLU A 146 -6.48 -15.57 3.12
N LYS A 147 -7.72 -15.09 3.32
CA LYS A 147 -8.64 -14.72 2.23
C LYS A 147 -8.22 -13.43 1.53
N VAL A 148 -7.67 -12.45 2.25
CA VAL A 148 -7.19 -11.18 1.67
C VAL A 148 -5.98 -11.42 0.78
N PHE A 149 -5.04 -12.28 1.20
CA PHE A 149 -3.79 -12.50 0.47
C PHE A 149 -3.80 -13.75 -0.42
N ALA A 150 -4.84 -14.59 -0.32
CA ALA A 150 -5.01 -15.81 -1.11
C ALA A 150 -3.83 -16.79 -0.96
N SER A 151 -3.50 -17.14 0.29
CA SER A 151 -2.38 -18.00 0.73
C SER A 151 -1.02 -17.30 0.92
N GLU A 152 -0.23 -17.89 1.83
CA GLU A 152 0.97 -17.41 2.56
C GLU A 152 0.80 -16.14 3.41
N MET A 153 1.32 -16.22 4.64
CA MET A 153 1.28 -15.13 5.60
C MET A 153 1.97 -13.87 5.02
N PRO A 154 1.27 -12.73 4.93
CA PRO A 154 1.83 -11.51 4.37
C PRO A 154 2.93 -10.90 5.26
N PRO A 155 3.79 -10.02 4.71
CA PRO A 155 4.74 -9.27 5.52
C PRO A 155 4.06 -8.52 6.66
N PHE A 156 4.82 -8.34 7.75
CA PHE A 156 4.32 -7.69 8.98
C PHE A 156 3.66 -6.34 8.72
N LEU A 157 4.23 -5.49 7.86
CA LEU A 157 3.64 -4.18 7.54
C LEU A 157 2.29 -4.30 6.81
N HIS A 158 2.08 -5.33 5.98
CA HIS A 158 0.78 -5.56 5.35
C HIS A 158 -0.25 -6.05 6.37
N ILE A 159 0.16 -6.89 7.33
CA ILE A 159 -0.69 -7.30 8.45
C ILE A 159 -1.09 -6.07 9.27
N ALA A 160 -0.12 -5.24 9.66
CA ALA A 160 -0.35 -4.01 10.40
C ALA A 160 -1.28 -3.07 9.63
N PHE A 161 -1.07 -2.89 8.33
CA PHE A 161 -1.95 -2.08 7.49
C PHE A 161 -3.40 -2.58 7.49
N VAL A 162 -3.62 -3.89 7.34
CA VAL A 162 -4.97 -4.49 7.39
C VAL A 162 -5.58 -4.36 8.79
N ALA A 163 -4.79 -4.58 9.84
CA ALA A 163 -5.23 -4.38 11.22
C ALA A 163 -5.67 -2.93 11.45
N THR A 164 -4.84 -1.95 11.11
CA THR A 164 -5.17 -0.53 11.20
C THR A 164 -6.39 -0.18 10.36
N THR A 165 -6.53 -0.74 9.15
CA THR A 165 -7.74 -0.56 8.32
C THR A 165 -9.00 -0.99 9.07
N PHE A 166 -8.97 -2.14 9.73
CA PHE A 166 -10.11 -2.64 10.51
C PHE A 166 -10.33 -1.85 11.80
N THR A 167 -9.27 -1.42 12.48
CA THR A 167 -9.38 -0.53 13.64
C THR A 167 -10.04 0.79 13.24
N VAL A 168 -9.55 1.45 12.19
CA VAL A 168 -10.16 2.67 11.65
C VAL A 168 -11.60 2.44 11.24
N LEU A 169 -11.93 1.29 10.64
CA LEU A 169 -13.30 0.99 10.23
C LEU A 169 -14.24 0.76 11.42
N LEU A 170 -13.83 -0.03 12.41
CA LEU A 170 -14.73 -0.62 13.41
C LEU A 170 -14.66 0.06 14.79
N ASP A 171 -13.50 0.57 15.19
CA ASP A 171 -13.33 1.19 16.51
C ASP A 171 -14.02 2.56 16.56
N LEU A 172 -14.82 2.77 17.62
CA LEU A 172 -15.54 4.01 17.88
C LEU A 172 -14.61 5.22 18.09
N LYS A 173 -13.34 5.00 18.44
CA LYS A 173 -12.33 6.07 18.56
C LYS A 173 -12.14 6.85 17.26
N PHE A 174 -12.32 6.20 16.11
CA PHE A 174 -12.19 6.83 14.81
C PHE A 174 -13.56 7.33 14.33
N LYS A 175 -13.68 8.64 14.10
CA LYS A 175 -14.90 9.28 13.58
C LYS A 175 -15.12 9.05 12.07
N THR A 176 -14.19 8.38 11.41
CA THR A 176 -14.21 8.08 9.98
C THR A 176 -14.12 6.57 9.74
N ILE A 177 -14.50 6.15 8.55
CA ILE A 177 -14.30 4.79 8.01
C ILE A 177 -13.34 4.79 6.81
N SER A 178 -12.85 5.97 6.42
CA SER A 178 -11.88 6.15 5.34
C SER A 178 -10.46 6.03 5.89
N THR A 179 -9.62 5.32 5.15
CA THR A 179 -8.20 5.16 5.44
C THR A 179 -7.42 6.19 4.62
N ASN A 180 -6.83 7.18 5.26
CA ASN A 180 -5.92 8.14 4.66
C ASN A 180 -4.61 8.21 5.47
N GLU A 181 -3.63 8.94 4.95
CA GLU A 181 -2.31 9.05 5.55
C GLU A 181 -2.37 9.57 6.99
N ASP A 182 -3.08 10.69 7.23
CA ASP A 182 -3.20 11.31 8.55
C ASP A 182 -3.83 10.37 9.57
N VAL A 183 -4.83 9.58 9.18
CA VAL A 183 -5.55 8.68 10.07
C VAL A 183 -4.74 7.42 10.37
N MET A 184 -3.89 6.96 9.44
CA MET A 184 -3.12 5.72 9.59
C MET A 184 -1.76 5.91 10.24
N LYS A 185 -1.23 7.13 10.26
CA LYS A 185 0.05 7.49 10.91
C LYS A 185 -0.10 7.91 12.38
N ASN A 186 -1.33 8.17 12.83
CA ASN A 186 -1.67 8.55 14.22
C ASN A 186 -2.09 7.33 15.05
#